data_AF-A0A2P4YR97-F1
#
_entry.id   AF-A0A2P4YR97-F1
#
_cell.length_a   1.000
_cell.length_b   1.000
_cell.length_c   1.000
_cell.angle_alpha   90.00
_cell.angle_beta   90.00
_cell.angle_gamma   90.00
#
_symmetry.space_group_name_H-M   'P 1'
#
loop_
_entity.id
_entity.type
_entity.pdbx_description
1 polymer ?
#
loop_
_entity_poly.entity_id
_entity_poly.type
_entity_poly.pdbx_seq_one_letter_code
_entity_poly.pdbx_strand_id
1 'polypeptide(L)' 'MDLSTLKQTICAAEPIRHESLETFTTKFSASGFDPDSFNCGYGLAEVTLVCTGQEPPQKPTLLNVNKRMLET' A
#
# COMPACT_ATOMS: atom_id res chain seq x y z
N MET A 1 20.98 6.16 -0.69
CA MET A 1 19.90 6.75 -1.51
C MET A 1 19.00 7.51 -0.55
N ASP A 2 18.57 8.72 -0.89
CA ASP A 2 17.62 9.50 -0.11
C ASP A 2 16.21 9.30 -0.69
N LEU A 3 15.28 8.85 0.14
CA LEU A 3 13.89 8.52 -0.20
C LEU A 3 12.89 9.56 0.30
N SER A 4 13.34 10.61 1.00
CA SER A 4 12.48 11.65 1.60
C SER A 4 11.69 12.48 0.58
N THR A 5 12.05 12.40 -0.70
CA THR A 5 11.39 13.14 -1.80
C THR A 5 10.30 12.33 -2.49
N LEU A 6 10.11 11.05 -2.14
CA LEU A 6 9.07 10.22 -2.70
C LEU A 6 7.69 10.72 -2.25
N LYS A 7 6.93 11.27 -3.20
CA LYS A 7 5.55 11.73 -2.97
C LYS A 7 4.53 10.59 -3.01
N GLN A 8 4.81 9.56 -3.81
CA GLN A 8 3.94 8.40 -4.00
C GLN A 8 4.77 7.14 -4.23
N THR A 9 4.40 6.06 -3.52
CA THR A 9 5.02 4.73 -3.57
C THR A 9 3.91 3.70 -3.77
N ILE A 10 3.66 3.34 -5.01
CA ILE A 10 2.53 2.47 -5.37
C ILE A 10 2.81 1.01 -4.98
N CYS A 11 1.89 0.37 -4.28
CA CYS A 11 1.90 -1.06 -4.00
C CYS A 11 0.55 -1.65 -4.40
N ALA A 12 0.54 -2.56 -5.37
CA ALA A 12 -0.71 -2.98 -6.02
C ALA A 12 -0.62 -4.34 -6.71
N ALA A 13 -1.76 -4.65 -7.33
CA ALA A 13 -2.23 -5.78 -8.14
C ALA A 13 -2.68 -7.01 -7.36
N GLU A 14 -1.89 -7.48 -6.42
CA GLU A 14 -2.17 -8.69 -5.63
C GLU A 14 -2.46 -8.35 -4.16
N PRO A 15 -2.88 -9.32 -3.32
CA PRO A 15 -3.15 -9.06 -1.91
C PRO A 15 -1.97 -8.34 -1.22
N ILE A 16 -2.21 -7.09 -0.84
CA ILE A 16 -1.22 -6.26 -0.15
C ILE A 16 -1.11 -6.75 1.29
N ARG A 17 0.08 -7.22 1.67
CA ARG A 17 0.36 -7.73 3.01
C ARG A 17 0.84 -6.60 3.91
N HIS A 18 0.13 -6.38 5.02
CA HIS A 18 0.52 -5.42 6.07
C HIS A 18 1.98 -5.58 6.51
N GLU A 19 2.39 -6.83 6.78
CA GLU A 19 3.76 -7.17 7.21
C GLU A 19 4.84 -6.72 6.21
N SER A 20 4.53 -6.78 4.90
CA SER A 20 5.46 -6.35 3.86
C SER A 20 5.65 -4.83 3.88
N LEU A 21 4.57 -4.06 4.09
CA LEU A 21 4.63 -2.60 4.18
C LEU A 21 5.41 -2.15 5.43
N GLU A 22 5.17 -2.80 6.58
CA GLU A 22 5.95 -2.56 7.80
C GLU A 22 7.43 -2.87 7.59
N THR A 23 7.75 -4.06 7.08
CA THR A 23 9.13 -4.49 6.87
C THR A 23 9.87 -3.53 5.93
N PHE A 24 9.23 -3.09 4.85
CA PHE A 24 9.80 -2.10 3.93
C PHE A 24 10.06 -0.75 4.63
N THR A 25 9.06 -0.26 5.37
CA THR A 25 9.16 0.99 6.13
C THR A 25 10.33 0.95 7.11
N THR A 26 10.44 -0.12 7.92
CA THR A 26 11.55 -0.30 8.86
C THR A 26 12.89 -0.34 8.13
N LYS A 27 12.98 -1.12 7.05
CA LYS A 27 14.24 -1.32 6.31
C LYS A 27 14.79 -0.02 5.72
N PHE A 28 13.91 0.87 5.25
CA PHE A 28 14.29 2.09 4.54
C PHE A 28 14.11 3.39 5.37
N SER A 29 13.71 3.27 6.64
CA SER A 29 13.57 4.40 7.57
C SER A 29 14.81 5.29 7.63
N ALA A 30 16.00 4.69 7.74
CA ALA A 30 17.27 5.43 7.79
C ALA A 30 17.62 6.17 6.48
N SER A 31 16.95 5.83 5.37
CA SER A 31 17.07 6.52 4.09
C SER A 31 16.00 7.59 3.88
N GLY A 32 15.17 7.88 4.89
CA GLY A 32 14.13 8.92 4.83
C GLY A 32 12.82 8.47 4.19
N PHE A 33 12.56 7.16 4.08
CA PHE A 33 11.29 6.67 3.54
C PHE A 33 10.11 7.05 4.45
N ASP A 34 9.12 7.75 3.88
CA ASP A 34 7.89 8.13 4.57
C ASP A 34 6.76 7.12 4.23
N PRO A 35 6.22 6.37 5.22
CA PRO A 35 5.10 5.45 4.98
C PRO A 35 3.82 6.15 4.53
N ASP A 36 3.67 7.46 4.74
CA ASP A 36 2.51 8.22 4.25
C ASP A 36 2.56 8.38 2.72
N SER A 37 3.73 8.15 2.12
CA SER A 37 3.90 8.12 0.66
C SER A 37 3.31 6.86 0.01
N PHE A 38 2.96 5.82 0.77
CA PHE A 38 2.36 4.64 0.16
C PHE A 38 1.13 5.02 -0.66
N ASN A 39 0.90 4.32 -1.77
CA ASN A 39 -0.33 4.38 -2.55
C ASN A 39 -0.80 2.95 -2.85
N CYS A 40 -1.56 2.37 -1.92
CA CYS A 40 -2.16 1.05 -2.06
C CYS A 40 -3.38 1.13 -2.98
N GLY A 41 -3.47 0.22 -3.94
CA GLY A 41 -4.56 0.21 -4.90
C GLY A 41 -4.87 -1.15 -5.49
N TYR A 42 -6.03 -1.25 -6.12
CA TYR A 42 -6.51 -2.41 -6.85
C TYR A 42 -6.76 -2.04 -8.32
N GLY A 43 -6.46 -2.99 -9.20
CA GLY A 43 -6.48 -2.76 -10.63
C GLY A 43 -6.49 -4.06 -11.42
N LEU A 44 -7.00 -4.00 -12.64
CA LEU A 44 -7.12 -5.12 -13.56
C LEU A 44 -7.16 -4.62 -15.02
N ALA A 45 -6.79 -5.48 -15.96
CA ALA A 45 -6.71 -5.13 -17.37
C ALA A 45 -8.08 -4.75 -17.97
N GLU A 46 -9.15 -5.39 -17.49
CA GLU A 46 -10.54 -5.18 -17.93
C GLU A 46 -11.05 -3.75 -17.67
N VAL A 47 -10.44 -3.03 -16.71
CA VAL A 47 -10.69 -1.61 -16.44
C VAL A 47 -9.51 -0.72 -16.85
N THR A 48 -8.71 -1.18 -17.82
CA THR A 48 -7.45 -0.59 -18.30
C THR A 48 -6.29 -0.72 -17.31
N LEU A 49 -6.45 -0.24 -16.07
CA LEU A 49 -5.39 -0.37 -15.07
C LEU A 49 -5.93 -0.22 -13.65
N VAL A 50 -6.32 0.99 -13.24
CA VAL A 50 -6.69 1.31 -11.85
C VAL A 50 -8.19 1.24 -11.65
N CYS A 51 -8.63 0.43 -10.69
CA CYS A 51 -10.02 0.39 -10.24
C CYS A 51 -10.21 1.27 -9.00
N THR A 52 -9.36 1.09 -7.99
CA THR A 52 -9.36 1.88 -6.75
C THR A 52 -7.93 2.16 -6.28
N GLY A 53 -7.74 3.25 -5.54
CA GLY A 53 -6.47 3.64 -4.95
C GLY A 53 -6.68 4.66 -3.84
N GLN A 54 -5.61 5.00 -3.14
CA GLN A 54 -5.65 6.05 -2.12
C GLN A 54 -5.13 7.40 -2.67
N GLU A 55 -5.50 8.47 -1.99
CA GLU A 55 -5.01 9.82 -2.26
C GLU A 55 -3.91 10.16 -1.23
N PRO A 56 -2.62 9.93 -1.54
CA PRO A 56 -1.53 10.23 -0.63
C PRO A 56 -1.28 11.75 -0.51
N PRO A 57 -0.72 12.23 0.62
CA PRO A 57 -0.12 11.44 1.69
C PRO A 57 -1.17 10.88 2.66
N GLN A 58 -1.24 9.55 2.74
CA GLN A 58 -2.16 8.84 3.62
C GLN A 58 -1.60 7.45 3.93
N LYS A 59 -1.50 7.13 5.22
CA LYS A 59 -1.12 5.77 5.64
C LYS A 59 -2.14 4.75 5.14
N PRO A 60 -1.69 3.57 4.69
CA PRO A 60 -2.57 2.46 4.36
C PRO A 60 -3.51 2.14 5.52
N THR A 61 -4.82 2.03 5.23
CA THR A 61 -5.82 1.64 6.24
C THR A 61 -5.86 0.13 6.38
N LEU A 62 -5.91 -0.36 7.63
CA LEU A 62 -6.00 -1.78 7.93
C LEU A 62 -7.42 -2.15 8.36
N LEU A 63 -7.98 -3.16 7.70
CA LEU A 63 -9.26 -3.74 8.07
C LEU A 63 -9.06 -5.22 8.41
N ASN A 64 -9.21 -5.56 9.68
CA ASN A 64 -9.21 -6.95 10.12
C ASN A 64 -10.59 -7.56 9.86
N VAL A 65 -10.65 -8.50 8.92
CA VAL A 65 -11.87 -9.22 8.56
C VAL A 65 -11.83 -10.67 9.05
N ASN A 66 -12.95 -11.14 9.59
CA ASN A 66 -13.11 -12.57 9.88
C ASN A 66 -13.53 -13.28 8.59
N LYS A 67 -12.62 -14.07 8.03
CA LYS A 67 -12.86 -14.84 6.80
C LYS A 67 -14.15 -15.66 6.84
N ARG A 68 -14.45 -16.32 7.96
CA ARG A 68 -15.64 -17.18 8.10
C ARG A 68 -16.96 -16.41 8.04
N MET A 69 -16.96 -15.11 8.34
CA MET A 69 -18.17 -14.28 8.24
C MET A 69 -18.46 -13.83 6.80
N LEU A 70 -17.50 -13.99 5.88
CA LEU A 70 -17.58 -13.55 4.48
C LEU A 70 -17.84 -14.70 3.51
N GLU A 71 -17.58 -15.94 3.93
CA GLU A 71 -17.87 -17.15 3.16
C GLU A 71 -19.30 -17.60 3.50
N THR A 72 -20.28 -17.12 2.73
CA THR A 72 -21.70 -17.50 2.88
C THR A 72 -21.97 -18.89 2.30
#